data_AF-A0A1I8I514-F1
#
_entry.id   AF-A0A1I8I514-F1
#
_cell.length_a   1.000
_cell.length_b   1.000
_cell.length_c   1.000
_cell.angle_alpha   90.00
_cell.angle_beta   90.00
_cell.angle_gamma   90.00
#
_symmetry.space_group_name_H-M   'P 1'
#
loop_
_entity.id
_entity.type
_entity.pdbx_description
1 polymer ?
#
loop_
_entity_poly.entity_id
_entity_poly.type
_entity_poly.pdbx_seq_one_letter_code
_entity_poly.pdbx_strand_id
1 'polypeptide(L)'
;AATALYIQELLSPDELVLPLIGQDKVGVAEEFLDSNPDAQLATLRYLDDALENGKSLVLELNDRRLPDLRPEKLLPQQLRKLLDRLTKKFGVDPADVCPARAKRLTADKVRFLLRERLINRCLSRAALSEQLDQLIDPILDDPELQREIVTSLMQHGKLDEALNYSLQEFCWTMEDLPHRLQDRYEAWRQLPGNWAEADSEDDQSAGFPGGFASASASAESPTLTLPLELESDGVVWVDSAEEFQLAVGHIQAASRLGIDAEWSSNSNSCPASSSALIQLLQIAIEEPNRRVYLFDLPSLLQVKQQHWLSLTGVLADPAVPKLGIGIGEDLRRLSQVLSAAGSPLPSAVQFNGLVDLDGLAKRLVAEHPELLHRLNRSATDECGGERGLSELCQQVLGRRLDKSERLSDWSRRPLRRSQIVYAALDALCPLLVRQALLLAATSDESRLIVESMFLPAMAESDLKTASTNNGSVIVGVDPALRGLDSRLRDQFGIEVICTPSSLSNMSKARESTVSQLISSRSSSSSRNCRRIFLAAGGYCETVQPRLANASIECYRIDSRKTAAQQLDQAIDLLSTDSSNSTGNRSNSC
;
A
#
# COMPACT_ATOMS: atom_id res chain seq x y z
N ALA A 1 -24.87 -17.13 39.72
CA ALA A 1 -25.07 -18.20 40.74
C ALA A 1 -23.88 -19.15 40.77
N ALA A 2 -23.58 -19.89 39.69
CA ALA A 2 -22.42 -20.79 39.64
C ALA A 2 -21.09 -20.11 40.00
N THR A 3 -20.80 -18.93 39.44
CA THR A 3 -19.60 -18.15 39.76
C THR A 3 -19.52 -17.72 41.23
N ALA A 4 -20.66 -17.39 41.84
CA ALA A 4 -20.75 -16.98 43.24
C ALA A 4 -20.71 -18.17 44.22
N LEU A 5 -20.92 -19.39 43.72
CA LEU A 5 -20.95 -20.64 44.49
C LEU A 5 -19.67 -21.47 44.34
N TYR A 6 -18.68 -21.00 43.55
CA TYR A 6 -17.42 -21.70 43.29
C TYR A 6 -17.59 -23.14 42.74
N ILE A 7 -18.67 -23.39 41.98
CA ILE A 7 -18.97 -24.72 41.39
C ILE A 7 -18.63 -24.81 39.91
N GLN A 8 -17.84 -23.88 39.36
CA GLN A 8 -17.50 -23.86 37.93
C GLN A 8 -16.75 -25.11 37.47
N GLU A 9 -15.93 -25.71 38.34
CA GLU A 9 -15.17 -26.94 38.05
C GLU A 9 -16.06 -28.19 37.97
N LEU A 10 -17.30 -28.12 38.46
CA LEU A 10 -18.25 -29.22 38.47
C LEU A 10 -19.19 -29.23 37.25
N LEU A 11 -19.15 -28.18 36.44
CA LEU A 11 -20.02 -28.00 35.28
C LEU A 11 -19.26 -28.29 34.00
N SER A 12 -19.77 -29.24 33.21
CA SER A 12 -19.19 -29.51 31.90
C SER A 12 -19.55 -28.42 30.89
N PRO A 13 -18.74 -28.21 29.83
CA PRO A 13 -19.02 -27.19 28.82
C PRO A 13 -20.40 -27.32 28.17
N ASP A 14 -20.91 -28.54 28.01
CA ASP A 14 -22.24 -28.82 27.44
C ASP A 14 -23.40 -28.48 28.39
N GLU A 15 -23.16 -28.39 29.70
CA GLU A 15 -24.19 -28.10 30.71
C GLU A 15 -24.52 -26.61 30.82
N LEU A 16 -23.54 -25.74 30.61
CA LEU A 16 -23.71 -24.29 30.81
C LEU A 16 -23.26 -23.46 29.61
N VAL A 17 -22.03 -23.69 29.12
CA VAL A 17 -21.43 -22.83 28.10
C VAL A 17 -22.14 -22.99 26.76
N LEU A 18 -22.38 -24.24 26.32
CA LEU A 18 -23.06 -24.52 25.07
C LEU A 18 -24.51 -23.99 25.04
N PRO A 19 -25.35 -24.18 26.09
CA PRO A 19 -26.67 -23.54 26.20
C PRO A 19 -26.61 -22.01 26.09
N LEU A 20 -25.63 -21.37 26.74
CA LEU A 20 -25.48 -19.91 26.68
C LEU A 20 -25.11 -19.43 25.28
N ILE A 21 -24.26 -20.17 24.56
CA ILE A 21 -23.95 -19.90 23.14
C ILE A 21 -25.21 -20.03 22.29
N GLY A 22 -25.97 -21.12 22.47
CA GLY A 22 -27.22 -21.38 21.78
C GLY A 22 -28.32 -20.34 22.05
N GLN A 23 -28.28 -19.63 23.17
CA GLN A 23 -29.19 -18.54 23.52
C GLN A 23 -28.70 -17.14 23.13
N ASP A 24 -27.59 -17.04 22.37
CA ASP A 24 -26.94 -15.76 22.01
C ASP A 24 -26.47 -14.95 23.23
N LYS A 25 -26.12 -15.63 24.33
CA LYS A 25 -25.60 -15.05 25.58
C LYS A 25 -24.10 -15.29 25.72
N VAL A 26 -23.37 -15.15 24.61
CA VAL A 26 -21.94 -15.48 24.57
C VAL A 26 -21.11 -14.61 25.52
N GLY A 27 -21.50 -13.34 25.75
CA GLY A 27 -20.81 -12.49 26.72
C GLY A 27 -20.89 -13.02 28.16
N VAL A 28 -22.02 -13.66 28.53
CA VAL A 28 -22.19 -14.29 29.85
C VAL A 28 -21.35 -15.57 29.95
N ALA A 29 -21.28 -16.35 28.86
CA ALA A 29 -20.39 -17.51 28.79
C ALA A 29 -18.93 -17.09 28.93
N GLU A 30 -18.51 -16.01 28.28
CA GLU A 30 -17.16 -15.47 28.37
C GLU A 30 -16.83 -14.97 29.79
N GLU A 31 -17.74 -14.25 30.45
CA GLU A 31 -17.56 -13.80 31.83
C GLU A 31 -17.46 -14.98 32.81
N PHE A 32 -18.23 -16.04 32.58
CA PHE A 32 -18.12 -17.28 33.35
C PHE A 32 -16.75 -17.94 33.19
N LEU A 33 -16.20 -17.94 31.97
CA LEU A 33 -14.91 -18.56 31.65
C LEU A 33 -13.72 -17.72 32.13
N ASP A 34 -13.81 -16.40 32.20
CA ASP A 34 -12.70 -15.51 32.55
C ASP A 34 -12.08 -15.82 33.93
N SER A 35 -12.86 -16.40 34.83
CA SER A 35 -12.43 -16.70 36.21
C SER A 35 -11.90 -18.12 36.42
N ASN A 36 -11.89 -19.00 35.39
CA ASN A 36 -11.49 -20.39 35.54
C ASN A 36 -10.74 -20.95 34.31
N PRO A 37 -9.40 -21.15 34.40
CA PRO A 37 -8.59 -21.70 33.30
C PRO A 37 -8.98 -23.11 32.85
N ASP A 38 -9.36 -24.00 33.77
CA ASP A 38 -9.72 -25.38 33.41
C ASP A 38 -11.01 -25.42 32.60
N ALA A 39 -12.00 -24.59 32.96
CA ALA A 39 -13.23 -24.44 32.20
C ALA A 39 -12.99 -23.81 30.82
N GLN A 40 -12.02 -22.90 30.69
CA GLN A 40 -11.58 -22.35 29.40
C GLN A 40 -11.05 -23.47 28.50
N LEU A 41 -10.08 -24.26 29.00
CA LEU A 41 -9.47 -25.36 28.26
C LEU A 41 -10.48 -26.45 27.89
N ALA A 42 -11.35 -26.83 28.82
CA ALA A 42 -12.41 -27.81 28.58
C ALA A 42 -13.40 -27.35 27.51
N THR A 43 -13.80 -26.08 27.55
CA THR A 43 -14.69 -25.49 26.54
C THR A 43 -14.05 -25.47 25.16
N LEU A 44 -12.78 -25.04 25.07
CA LEU A 44 -12.03 -24.99 23.83
C LEU A 44 -11.92 -26.39 23.19
N ARG A 45 -11.53 -27.40 23.97
CA ARG A 45 -11.45 -28.80 23.53
C ARG A 45 -12.79 -29.34 23.05
N TYR A 46 -13.86 -29.08 23.80
CA TYR A 46 -15.20 -29.54 23.46
C TYR A 46 -15.69 -28.95 22.13
N LEU A 47 -15.49 -27.64 21.93
CA LEU A 47 -15.88 -26.98 20.68
C LEU A 47 -15.04 -27.44 19.48
N ASP A 48 -13.74 -27.69 19.69
CA ASP A 48 -12.85 -28.18 18.63
C ASP A 48 -13.24 -29.60 18.18
N ASP A 49 -13.44 -30.52 19.12
CA ASP A 49 -13.89 -31.89 18.86
C ASP A 49 -15.27 -31.95 18.19
N ALA A 50 -16.20 -31.09 18.60
CA ALA A 50 -17.52 -30.99 17.97
C ALA A 50 -17.43 -30.52 16.51
N LEU A 51 -16.54 -29.57 16.23
CA LEU A 51 -16.31 -29.02 14.90
C LEU A 51 -15.57 -29.98 13.97
N GLU A 52 -14.65 -30.78 14.50
CA GLU A 52 -13.92 -31.82 13.77
C GLU A 52 -14.84 -32.97 13.37
N ASN A 53 -15.58 -33.53 14.33
CA ASN A 53 -16.44 -34.69 14.10
C ASN A 53 -17.78 -34.34 13.44
N GLY A 54 -18.03 -33.07 13.12
CA GLY A 54 -19.30 -32.62 12.54
C GLY A 54 -20.51 -32.87 13.46
N LYS A 55 -20.32 -32.85 14.78
CA LYS A 55 -21.40 -33.06 15.75
C LYS A 55 -22.43 -31.94 15.63
N SER A 56 -23.70 -32.32 15.49
CA SER A 56 -24.80 -31.35 15.49
C SER A 56 -25.14 -30.94 16.91
N LEU A 57 -24.49 -29.88 17.40
CA LEU A 57 -24.74 -29.32 18.74
C LEU A 57 -26.18 -28.82 18.91
N VAL A 58 -26.87 -28.51 17.81
CA VAL A 58 -28.31 -28.17 17.83
C VAL A 58 -29.15 -29.37 18.29
N LEU A 59 -28.83 -30.58 17.82
CA LEU A 59 -29.56 -31.78 18.22
C LEU A 59 -29.30 -32.09 19.70
N GLU A 60 -28.06 -31.94 20.15
CA GLU A 60 -27.65 -32.16 21.55
C GLU A 60 -28.37 -31.22 22.54
N LEU A 61 -28.67 -30.00 22.11
CA LEU A 61 -29.43 -29.04 22.91
C LEU A 61 -30.95 -29.18 22.78
N ASN A 62 -31.46 -29.69 21.66
CA ASN A 62 -32.89 -29.91 21.46
C ASN A 62 -33.47 -30.92 22.47
N ASP A 63 -32.69 -31.94 22.83
CA ASP A 63 -33.09 -32.94 23.84
C ASP A 63 -33.26 -32.33 25.23
N ARG A 64 -32.65 -31.16 25.49
CA ARG A 64 -32.67 -30.47 26.79
C ARG A 64 -33.84 -29.50 26.98
N ARG A 65 -34.70 -29.31 25.97
CA ARG A 65 -35.89 -28.42 26.00
C ARG A 65 -35.59 -27.00 26.51
N LEU A 66 -34.48 -26.42 26.08
CA LEU A 66 -34.06 -25.08 26.48
C LEU A 66 -34.98 -23.99 25.90
N PRO A 67 -35.35 -22.96 26.67
CA PRO A 67 -36.09 -21.81 26.14
C PRO A 67 -35.18 -20.96 25.23
N ASP A 68 -35.77 -20.31 24.24
CA ASP A 68 -35.13 -19.31 23.36
C ASP A 68 -33.86 -19.79 22.63
N LEU A 69 -33.81 -21.07 22.25
CA LEU A 69 -32.70 -21.62 21.47
C LEU A 69 -32.66 -20.99 20.07
N ARG A 70 -31.47 -20.55 19.65
CA ARG A 70 -31.16 -19.98 18.35
C ARG A 70 -30.19 -20.89 17.57
N PRO A 71 -30.71 -21.84 16.78
CA PRO A 71 -29.88 -22.80 16.04
C PRO A 71 -28.84 -22.14 15.12
N GLU A 72 -29.14 -20.96 14.59
CA GLU A 72 -28.23 -20.19 13.73
C GLU A 72 -26.91 -19.79 14.40
N LYS A 73 -26.88 -19.71 15.74
CA LYS A 73 -25.66 -19.41 16.52
C LYS A 73 -24.76 -20.62 16.71
N LEU A 74 -25.29 -21.82 16.50
CA LEU A 74 -24.60 -23.10 16.64
C LEU A 74 -24.14 -23.66 15.28
N LEU A 75 -24.26 -22.88 14.21
CA LEU A 75 -23.75 -23.25 12.90
C LEU A 75 -22.21 -23.37 12.94
N PRO A 76 -21.59 -24.34 12.23
CA PRO A 76 -20.15 -24.55 12.27
C PRO A 76 -19.31 -23.30 11.97
N GLN A 77 -19.78 -22.43 11.06
CA GLN A 77 -19.10 -21.18 10.73
C GLN A 77 -19.08 -20.18 11.90
N GLN A 78 -20.16 -20.11 12.69
CA GLN A 78 -20.23 -19.23 13.87
C GLN A 78 -19.39 -19.76 15.01
N LEU A 79 -19.46 -21.08 15.24
CA LEU A 79 -18.66 -21.76 16.25
C LEU A 79 -17.16 -21.67 15.95
N ARG A 80 -16.74 -21.76 14.68
CA ARG A 80 -15.33 -21.53 14.28
C ARG A 80 -14.86 -20.12 14.63
N LYS A 81 -15.66 -19.10 14.30
CA LYS A 81 -15.35 -17.70 14.67
C LYS A 81 -15.28 -17.50 16.18
N LEU A 82 -16.17 -18.15 16.92
CA LEU A 82 -16.18 -18.11 18.37
C LEU A 82 -14.94 -18.79 18.95
N LEU A 83 -14.59 -19.99 18.47
CA LEU A 83 -13.38 -20.70 18.86
C LEU A 83 -12.14 -19.85 18.60
N ASP A 84 -12.02 -19.27 17.40
CA ASP A 84 -10.93 -18.34 17.04
C ASP A 84 -10.85 -17.13 17.98
N ARG A 85 -11.99 -16.63 18.47
CA ARG A 85 -12.04 -15.51 19.41
C ARG A 85 -11.63 -15.94 20.83
N LEU A 86 -12.14 -17.07 21.31
CA LEU A 86 -11.88 -17.57 22.66
C LEU A 86 -10.42 -18.00 22.83
N THR A 87 -9.84 -18.72 21.86
CA THR A 87 -8.42 -19.10 21.90
C THR A 87 -7.52 -17.86 21.99
N LYS A 88 -7.85 -16.78 21.26
CA LYS A 88 -7.14 -15.49 21.36
C LYS A 88 -7.34 -14.81 22.70
N LYS A 89 -8.57 -14.78 23.22
CA LYS A 89 -8.91 -14.13 24.49
C LYS A 89 -8.15 -14.76 25.65
N PHE A 90 -8.03 -16.08 25.67
CA PHE A 90 -7.40 -16.82 26.75
C PHE A 90 -5.88 -16.99 26.59
N GLY A 91 -5.30 -16.59 25.44
CA GLY A 91 -3.86 -16.66 25.20
C GLY A 91 -3.29 -18.09 25.20
N VAL A 92 -4.11 -19.06 24.78
CA VAL A 92 -3.79 -20.49 24.82
C VAL A 92 -3.16 -20.91 23.50
N ASP A 93 -2.13 -21.76 23.54
CA ASP A 93 -1.54 -22.35 22.34
C ASP A 93 -2.56 -23.29 21.67
N PRO A 94 -2.96 -23.02 20.41
CA PRO A 94 -3.89 -23.88 19.68
C PRO A 94 -3.40 -25.32 19.51
N ALA A 95 -2.10 -25.58 19.42
CA ALA A 95 -1.56 -26.91 19.16
C ALA A 95 -1.87 -27.89 20.31
N ASP A 96 -1.87 -27.40 21.55
CA ASP A 96 -2.06 -28.23 22.75
C ASP A 96 -3.53 -28.48 23.12
N VAL A 97 -4.42 -27.59 22.68
CA VAL A 97 -5.80 -27.51 23.20
C VAL A 97 -6.85 -27.63 22.12
N CYS A 98 -6.55 -27.17 20.90
CA CYS A 98 -7.45 -27.23 19.74
C CYS A 98 -6.71 -27.79 18.50
N PRO A 99 -6.32 -29.08 18.51
CA PRO A 99 -5.51 -29.67 17.45
C PRO A 99 -6.22 -29.65 16.07
N ALA A 100 -7.54 -29.83 16.03
CA ALA A 100 -8.28 -29.82 14.77
C ALA A 100 -8.32 -28.42 14.15
N ARG A 101 -8.47 -27.39 14.99
CA ARG A 101 -8.30 -26.00 14.59
C ARG A 101 -6.89 -25.72 14.09
N ALA A 102 -5.86 -26.19 14.79
CA ALA A 102 -4.46 -25.99 14.39
C ALA A 102 -4.20 -26.62 13.01
N LYS A 103 -4.58 -27.89 12.83
CA LYS A 103 -4.51 -28.62 11.56
C LYS A 103 -5.20 -27.86 10.42
N ARG A 104 -6.41 -27.34 10.66
CA ARG A 104 -7.15 -26.54 9.68
C ARG A 104 -6.42 -25.26 9.29
N LEU A 105 -5.86 -24.52 10.25
CA LEU A 105 -5.15 -23.28 9.97
C LEU A 105 -3.89 -23.53 9.16
N THR A 106 -3.14 -24.59 9.47
CA THR A 106 -2.00 -25.04 8.65
C THR A 106 -2.45 -25.33 7.22
N ALA A 107 -3.51 -26.12 7.04
CA ALA A 107 -4.04 -26.43 5.71
C ALA A 107 -4.50 -25.17 4.95
N ASP A 108 -5.21 -24.25 5.62
CA ASP A 108 -5.65 -22.99 5.01
C ASP A 108 -4.46 -22.10 4.59
N LYS A 109 -3.39 -22.07 5.38
CA LYS A 109 -2.14 -21.34 5.06
C LYS A 109 -1.41 -21.99 3.88
N VAL A 110 -1.27 -23.32 3.86
CA VAL A 110 -0.66 -24.06 2.74
C VAL A 110 -1.44 -23.82 1.45
N ARG A 111 -2.78 -23.93 1.46
CA ARG A 111 -3.62 -23.64 0.29
C ARG A 111 -3.45 -22.22 -0.20
N PHE A 112 -3.35 -21.26 0.71
CA PHE A 112 -3.06 -19.87 0.37
C PHE A 112 -1.71 -19.74 -0.33
N LEU A 113 -0.63 -20.31 0.22
CA LEU A 113 0.70 -20.27 -0.38
C LEU A 113 0.74 -20.94 -1.77
N LEU A 114 0.10 -22.10 -1.91
CA LEU A 114 -0.02 -22.79 -3.20
C LEU A 114 -0.80 -21.96 -4.22
N ARG A 115 -1.87 -21.28 -3.81
CA ARG A 115 -2.60 -20.35 -4.67
C ARG A 115 -1.73 -19.17 -5.09
N GLU A 116 -0.98 -18.58 -4.17
CA GLU A 116 -0.08 -17.46 -4.47
C GLU A 116 1.01 -17.86 -5.47
N ARG A 117 1.54 -19.09 -5.38
CA ARG A 117 2.53 -19.64 -6.33
C ARG A 117 1.92 -20.04 -7.67
N LEU A 118 0.91 -20.91 -7.64
CA LEU A 118 0.45 -21.64 -8.83
C LEU A 118 -0.55 -20.84 -9.66
N ILE A 119 -1.33 -19.97 -9.02
CA ILE A 119 -2.37 -19.17 -9.68
C ILE A 119 -1.91 -17.72 -9.82
N ASN A 120 -1.56 -17.06 -8.71
CA ASN A 120 -1.22 -15.64 -8.73
C ASN A 120 0.21 -15.38 -9.20
N ARG A 121 1.07 -16.40 -9.25
CA ARG A 121 2.49 -16.32 -9.65
C ARG A 121 3.26 -15.22 -8.89
N CYS A 122 2.88 -14.99 -7.63
CA CYS A 122 3.45 -13.97 -6.74
C CYS A 122 4.35 -14.59 -5.65
N LEU A 123 4.80 -15.84 -5.83
CA LEU A 123 5.61 -16.56 -4.85
C LEU A 123 6.63 -17.48 -5.55
N SER A 124 7.92 -17.22 -5.33
CA SER A 124 9.03 -18.00 -5.89
C SER A 124 9.12 -19.42 -5.30
N ARG A 125 9.92 -20.29 -5.91
CA ARG A 125 10.07 -21.69 -5.45
C ARG A 125 10.73 -21.71 -4.08
N ALA A 126 11.81 -20.96 -3.95
CA ALA A 126 12.56 -20.81 -2.72
C ALA A 126 11.70 -20.20 -1.62
N ALA A 127 10.93 -19.14 -1.92
CA ALA A 127 10.04 -18.52 -0.95
C ALA A 127 8.91 -19.47 -0.50
N LEU A 128 8.34 -20.28 -1.41
CA LEU A 128 7.39 -21.31 -1.01
C LEU A 128 8.05 -22.35 -0.09
N SER A 129 9.24 -22.85 -0.45
CA SER A 129 9.97 -23.84 0.35
C SER A 129 10.18 -23.35 1.76
N GLU A 130 10.73 -22.14 1.94
CA GLU A 130 10.95 -21.57 3.27
C GLU A 130 9.67 -21.43 4.10
N GLN A 131 8.57 -21.01 3.47
CA GLN A 131 7.28 -20.89 4.15
C GLN A 131 6.68 -22.24 4.52
N LEU A 132 6.93 -23.29 3.72
CA LEU A 132 6.50 -24.66 4.03
C LEU A 132 7.42 -25.32 5.07
N ASP A 133 8.71 -25.02 5.08
CA ASP A 133 9.67 -25.51 6.08
C ASP A 133 9.27 -25.06 7.49
N GLN A 134 8.77 -23.83 7.62
CA GLN A 134 8.21 -23.32 8.89
C GLN A 134 6.95 -24.06 9.37
N LEU A 135 6.31 -24.83 8.48
CA LEU A 135 5.10 -25.61 8.73
C LEU A 135 5.36 -27.11 8.57
N ILE A 136 6.62 -27.57 8.49
CA ILE A 136 6.92 -28.94 8.08
C ILE A 136 6.40 -29.96 9.09
N ASP A 137 6.61 -29.74 10.38
CA ASP A 137 6.15 -30.65 11.44
C ASP A 137 4.63 -30.92 11.37
N PRO A 138 3.74 -29.90 11.37
CA PRO A 138 2.29 -30.16 11.26
C PRO A 138 1.86 -30.67 9.87
N ILE A 139 2.67 -30.46 8.82
CA ILE A 139 2.41 -31.07 7.50
C ILE A 139 2.77 -32.56 7.51
N LEU A 140 3.88 -32.94 8.16
CA LEU A 140 4.32 -34.33 8.30
C LEU A 140 3.31 -35.17 9.10
N ASP A 141 2.64 -34.55 10.08
CA ASP A 141 1.56 -35.17 10.86
C ASP A 141 0.24 -35.33 10.06
N ASP A 142 0.12 -34.75 8.85
CA ASP A 142 -1.10 -34.80 8.03
C ASP A 142 -0.88 -35.38 6.61
N PRO A 143 -1.06 -36.71 6.43
CA PRO A 143 -0.91 -37.37 5.13
C PRO A 143 -1.91 -36.90 4.06
N GLU A 144 -3.05 -36.32 4.45
CA GLU A 144 -4.00 -35.72 3.50
C GLU A 144 -3.45 -34.43 2.91
N LEU A 145 -2.87 -33.57 3.76
CA LEU A 145 -2.29 -32.30 3.33
C LEU A 145 -1.03 -32.51 2.49
N GLN A 146 -0.18 -33.49 2.81
CA GLN A 146 0.96 -33.87 1.96
C GLN A 146 0.51 -34.24 0.55
N ARG A 147 -0.54 -35.08 0.44
CA ARG A 147 -1.14 -35.44 -0.85
C ARG A 147 -1.75 -34.25 -1.57
N GLU A 148 -2.38 -33.33 -0.84
CA GLU A 148 -2.95 -32.10 -1.40
C GLU A 148 -1.86 -31.21 -2.03
N ILE A 149 -0.72 -31.03 -1.34
CA ILE A 149 0.44 -30.27 -1.86
C ILE A 149 0.96 -30.88 -3.15
N VAL A 150 1.30 -32.17 -3.12
CA VAL A 150 1.87 -32.89 -4.27
C VAL A 150 0.89 -32.87 -5.45
N THR A 151 -0.39 -33.15 -5.19
CA THR A 151 -1.43 -33.14 -6.23
C THR A 151 -1.60 -31.76 -6.85
N SER A 152 -1.60 -30.70 -6.03
CA SER A 152 -1.74 -29.32 -6.52
C SER A 152 -0.58 -28.92 -7.43
N LEU A 153 0.66 -29.22 -7.05
CA LEU A 153 1.85 -28.99 -7.86
C LEU A 153 1.80 -29.76 -9.19
N MET A 154 1.40 -31.03 -9.14
CA MET A 154 1.26 -31.88 -10.34
C MET A 154 0.18 -31.36 -11.30
N GLN A 155 -0.97 -30.92 -10.78
CA GLN A 155 -2.07 -30.39 -11.59
C GLN A 155 -1.66 -29.13 -12.37
N HIS A 156 -0.73 -28.35 -11.82
CA HIS A 156 -0.19 -27.13 -12.44
C HIS A 156 1.13 -27.38 -13.20
N GLY A 157 1.50 -28.64 -13.43
CA GLY A 157 2.66 -29.02 -14.25
C GLY A 157 4.03 -28.91 -13.58
N LYS A 158 4.08 -28.59 -12.28
CA LYS A 158 5.34 -28.45 -11.50
C LYS A 158 5.80 -29.82 -10.97
N LEU A 159 6.06 -30.76 -11.88
CA LEU A 159 6.38 -32.16 -11.54
C LEU A 159 7.68 -32.30 -10.74
N ASP A 160 8.68 -31.45 -11.01
CA ASP A 160 9.97 -31.51 -10.33
C ASP A 160 9.91 -31.04 -8.88
N GLU A 161 9.12 -30.01 -8.62
CA GLU A 161 8.83 -29.55 -7.25
C GLU A 161 8.03 -30.60 -6.49
N ALA A 162 6.99 -31.14 -7.13
CA ALA A 162 6.17 -32.20 -6.53
C ALA A 162 7.03 -33.41 -6.15
N LEU A 163 7.93 -33.83 -7.05
CA LEU A 163 8.86 -34.92 -6.80
C LEU A 163 9.84 -34.61 -5.68
N ASN A 164 10.37 -33.38 -5.63
CA ASN A 164 11.28 -32.95 -4.56
C ASN A 164 10.60 -33.00 -3.18
N TYR A 165 9.40 -32.43 -3.04
CA TYR A 165 8.66 -32.48 -1.77
C TYR A 165 8.32 -33.92 -1.38
N SER A 166 7.86 -34.75 -2.33
CA SER A 166 7.55 -36.15 -2.03
C SER A 166 8.77 -36.92 -1.51
N LEU A 167 9.95 -36.74 -2.12
CA LEU A 167 11.14 -37.53 -1.77
C LEU A 167 11.96 -36.95 -0.62
N GLN A 168 12.25 -35.66 -0.65
CA GLN A 168 13.17 -35.02 0.30
C GLN A 168 12.46 -34.63 1.60
N GLU A 169 11.26 -34.05 1.49
CA GLU A 169 10.55 -33.53 2.65
C GLU A 169 9.64 -34.59 3.29
N PHE A 170 8.80 -35.24 2.48
CA PHE A 170 7.81 -36.21 2.98
C PHE A 170 8.35 -37.64 3.04
N CYS A 171 9.54 -37.89 2.51
CA CYS A 171 10.20 -39.20 2.53
C CYS A 171 9.33 -40.35 1.95
N TRP A 172 8.49 -40.04 0.95
CA TRP A 172 7.67 -41.03 0.25
C TRP A 172 8.53 -42.03 -0.51
N THR A 173 8.11 -43.30 -0.49
CA THR A 173 8.78 -44.32 -1.28
C THR A 173 8.27 -44.33 -2.73
N MET A 174 8.94 -45.07 -3.60
CA MET A 174 8.47 -45.26 -4.98
C MET A 174 7.04 -45.81 -5.07
N GLU A 175 6.62 -46.61 -4.09
CA GLU A 175 5.29 -47.21 -4.05
C GLU A 175 4.21 -46.18 -3.67
N ASP A 176 4.57 -45.17 -2.89
CA ASP A 176 3.69 -44.09 -2.45
C ASP A 176 3.54 -42.98 -3.50
N LEU A 177 4.49 -42.90 -4.45
CA LEU A 177 4.47 -41.89 -5.51
C LEU A 177 3.34 -42.13 -6.52
N PRO A 178 2.57 -41.10 -6.89
CA PRO A 178 1.67 -41.16 -8.03
C PRO A 178 2.41 -41.56 -9.32
N HIS A 179 1.76 -42.34 -10.20
CA HIS A 179 2.37 -42.84 -11.44
C HIS A 179 3.08 -41.77 -12.29
N ARG A 180 2.48 -40.57 -12.40
CA ARG A 180 3.09 -39.45 -13.13
C ARG A 180 4.44 -38.99 -12.54
N LEU A 181 4.66 -39.15 -11.23
CA LEU A 181 5.93 -38.83 -10.58
C LEU A 181 6.91 -40.00 -10.63
N GLN A 182 6.43 -41.25 -10.70
CA GLN A 182 7.29 -42.43 -10.91
C GLN A 182 8.02 -42.32 -12.26
N ASP A 183 7.29 -42.03 -13.35
CA ASP A 183 7.89 -41.82 -14.68
C ASP A 183 8.94 -40.70 -14.67
N ARG A 184 8.62 -39.59 -13.97
CA ARG A 184 9.53 -38.45 -13.84
C ARG A 184 10.77 -38.78 -13.01
N TYR A 185 10.62 -39.56 -11.95
CA TYR A 185 11.71 -40.04 -11.10
C TYR A 185 12.64 -40.99 -11.85
N GLU A 186 12.10 -41.89 -12.67
CA GLU A 186 12.91 -42.79 -13.51
C GLU A 186 13.72 -42.01 -14.55
N ALA A 187 13.11 -41.01 -15.18
CA ALA A 187 13.81 -40.09 -16.07
C ALA A 187 14.90 -39.28 -15.33
N TRP A 188 14.60 -38.84 -14.10
CA TRP A 188 15.54 -38.12 -13.24
C TRP A 188 16.75 -38.98 -12.86
N ARG A 189 16.52 -40.24 -12.47
CA ARG A 189 17.58 -41.18 -12.05
C ARG A 189 18.60 -41.47 -13.14
N GLN A 190 18.22 -41.27 -14.41
CA GLN A 190 19.10 -41.50 -15.56
C GLN A 190 19.92 -40.27 -15.97
N LEU A 191 19.71 -39.11 -15.35
CA LEU A 191 20.50 -37.91 -15.61
C LEU A 191 21.87 -37.98 -14.90
N PRO A 192 22.98 -37.63 -15.59
CA PRO A 192 24.28 -37.57 -14.95
C PRO A 192 24.44 -36.26 -14.16
N GLY A 193 24.58 -36.35 -12.83
CA GLY A 193 25.02 -35.25 -11.96
C GLY A 193 23.95 -34.73 -10.99
N ASN A 194 24.36 -34.59 -9.72
CA ASN A 194 23.57 -34.19 -8.56
C ASN A 194 22.74 -32.92 -8.78
N TRP A 195 21.52 -32.94 -8.24
CA TRP A 195 20.55 -31.85 -8.14
C TRP A 195 21.01 -30.58 -7.39
N ALA A 196 22.26 -30.52 -6.94
CA ALA A 196 22.74 -29.47 -6.03
C ALA A 196 23.04 -28.12 -6.71
N GLU A 197 22.94 -28.01 -8.03
CA GLU A 197 23.26 -26.78 -8.79
C GLU A 197 22.12 -26.30 -9.71
N ALA A 198 20.89 -26.81 -9.56
CA ALA A 198 19.72 -26.36 -10.34
C ALA A 198 18.86 -25.31 -9.59
N ASP A 199 19.49 -24.53 -8.70
CA ASP A 199 18.86 -23.39 -7.98
C ASP A 199 18.78 -22.12 -8.84
N SER A 200 19.19 -22.18 -10.10
CA SER A 200 19.00 -21.11 -11.07
C SER A 200 18.15 -21.61 -12.24
N GLU A 201 16.85 -21.36 -12.19
CA GLU A 201 16.04 -20.92 -13.34
C GLU A 201 14.56 -20.90 -12.91
N ASP A 202 14.10 -19.69 -12.56
CA ASP A 202 12.68 -19.37 -12.60
C ASP A 202 12.16 -19.64 -14.02
N ASP A 203 11.30 -20.65 -14.13
CA ASP A 203 10.27 -20.84 -15.16
C ASP A 203 10.65 -20.40 -16.60
N GLN A 204 11.73 -20.97 -17.14
CA GLN A 204 12.01 -20.98 -18.58
C GLN A 204 12.26 -22.40 -19.10
N SER A 205 11.24 -23.27 -19.11
CA SER A 205 11.28 -24.43 -20.02
C SER A 205 9.92 -25.06 -20.23
N ALA A 206 9.22 -24.61 -21.28
CA ALA A 206 8.55 -25.57 -22.15
C ALA A 206 9.58 -26.03 -23.20
N GLY A 207 10.17 -27.21 -23.02
CA GLY A 207 10.91 -27.92 -24.08
C GLY A 207 12.18 -28.64 -23.65
N PHE A 208 12.12 -29.97 -23.59
CA PHE A 208 13.25 -30.91 -23.67
C PHE A 208 13.01 -31.83 -24.90
N PRO A 209 13.97 -32.66 -25.38
CA PRO A 209 15.43 -32.63 -25.31
C PRO A 209 16.14 -32.87 -26.68
N GLY A 210 17.40 -32.43 -26.81
CA GLY A 210 18.45 -33.17 -27.53
C GLY A 210 18.69 -32.93 -29.03
N GLY A 211 19.90 -32.42 -29.36
CA GLY A 211 20.70 -32.95 -30.47
C GLY A 211 20.80 -32.16 -31.79
N PHE A 212 22.03 -31.66 -32.03
CA PHE A 212 22.66 -31.28 -33.31
C PHE A 212 22.33 -29.94 -33.97
N ALA A 213 23.42 -29.27 -34.35
CA ALA A 213 23.52 -27.90 -34.84
C ALA A 213 22.77 -27.62 -36.15
N SER A 214 22.15 -26.43 -36.22
CA SER A 214 22.28 -25.53 -37.37
C SER A 214 21.89 -24.12 -36.96
N ALA A 215 22.76 -23.16 -37.29
CA ALA A 215 22.57 -21.75 -37.03
C ALA A 215 21.30 -21.22 -37.70
N SER A 216 20.39 -20.68 -36.91
CA SER A 216 19.51 -19.59 -37.34
C SER A 216 19.16 -18.74 -36.13
N ALA A 217 19.62 -17.48 -36.16
CA ALA A 217 19.26 -16.47 -35.20
C ALA A 217 17.74 -16.29 -35.22
N SER A 218 17.07 -16.69 -34.14
CA SER A 218 15.72 -16.28 -33.82
C SER A 218 15.77 -15.64 -32.45
N ALA A 219 15.34 -14.37 -32.41
CA ALA A 219 15.43 -13.50 -31.26
C ALA A 219 14.76 -14.13 -30.05
N GLU A 220 15.55 -14.31 -28.99
CA GLU A 220 15.08 -14.68 -27.66
C GLU A 220 14.00 -13.71 -27.20
N SER A 221 12.92 -14.23 -26.64
CA SER A 221 11.84 -13.42 -26.08
C SER A 221 12.41 -12.59 -24.91
N PRO A 222 12.27 -11.25 -24.90
CA PRO A 222 12.85 -10.42 -23.86
C PRO A 222 12.15 -10.67 -22.52
N THR A 223 12.94 -10.81 -21.46
CA THR A 223 12.47 -10.95 -20.08
C THR A 223 11.42 -9.87 -19.73
N LEU A 224 10.22 -10.31 -19.35
CA LEU A 224 9.04 -9.47 -19.08
C LEU A 224 9.13 -8.67 -17.76
N THR A 225 10.16 -8.92 -16.95
CA THR A 225 10.38 -8.31 -15.64
C THR A 225 11.38 -7.17 -15.71
N LEU A 226 11.19 -6.17 -14.84
CA LEU A 226 12.04 -4.98 -14.75
C LEU A 226 13.42 -5.37 -14.18
N PRO A 227 14.53 -5.11 -14.89
CA PRO A 227 15.87 -5.36 -14.37
C PRO A 227 16.28 -4.28 -13.37
N LEU A 228 17.09 -4.66 -12.39
CA LEU A 228 17.80 -3.70 -11.53
C LEU A 228 19.03 -3.16 -12.27
N GLU A 229 18.85 -2.01 -12.93
CA GLU A 229 19.92 -1.29 -13.63
C GLU A 229 20.54 -0.24 -12.70
N LEU A 230 21.46 -0.69 -11.86
CA LEU A 230 22.30 0.16 -11.02
C LEU A 230 23.78 -0.23 -11.21
N GLU A 231 24.68 0.72 -10.99
CA GLU A 231 26.12 0.43 -10.90
C GLU A 231 26.40 -0.57 -9.75
N SER A 232 27.55 -1.23 -9.76
CA SER A 232 27.88 -2.31 -8.81
C SER A 232 27.85 -1.90 -7.32
N ASP A 233 27.85 -0.62 -7.01
CA ASP A 233 27.74 0.00 -5.69
C ASP A 233 26.41 0.76 -5.48
N GLY A 234 25.44 0.61 -6.38
CA GLY A 234 24.17 1.33 -6.35
C GLY A 234 23.16 0.81 -5.33
N VAL A 235 23.35 -0.40 -4.79
CA VAL A 235 22.57 -0.92 -3.65
C VAL A 235 23.50 -1.06 -2.45
N VAL A 236 23.17 -0.35 -1.37
CA VAL A 236 23.96 -0.29 -0.14
C VAL A 236 23.19 -0.95 0.99
N TRP A 237 23.76 -2.02 1.54
CA TRP A 237 23.27 -2.64 2.77
C TRP A 237 23.70 -1.79 3.97
N VAL A 238 22.79 -1.58 4.91
CA VAL A 238 23.03 -0.76 6.10
C VAL A 238 22.67 -1.59 7.34
N ASP A 239 23.69 -2.13 8.00
CA ASP A 239 23.53 -2.94 9.23
C ASP A 239 24.40 -2.44 10.40
N SER A 240 25.20 -1.39 10.17
CA SER A 240 26.05 -0.77 11.18
C SER A 240 25.74 0.71 11.41
N ALA A 241 26.16 1.24 12.56
CA ALA A 241 25.97 2.67 12.88
C ALA A 241 26.75 3.60 11.92
N GLU A 242 27.91 3.16 11.43
CA GLU A 242 28.75 3.93 10.51
C GLU A 242 28.08 4.05 9.14
N GLU A 243 27.62 2.93 8.58
CA GLU A 243 26.87 2.89 7.33
C GLU A 243 25.55 3.66 7.45
N PHE A 244 24.86 3.55 8.59
CA PHE A 244 23.62 4.29 8.84
C PHE A 244 23.88 5.80 8.74
N GLN A 245 24.93 6.29 9.39
CA GLN A 245 25.28 7.71 9.35
C GLN A 245 25.64 8.17 7.93
N LEU A 246 26.40 7.37 7.19
CA LEU A 246 26.74 7.66 5.79
C LEU A 246 25.49 7.69 4.89
N ALA A 247 24.61 6.69 5.03
CA ALA A 247 23.36 6.60 4.29
C ALA A 247 22.47 7.83 4.56
N VAL A 248 22.29 8.21 5.83
CA VAL A 248 21.49 9.39 6.19
C VAL A 248 22.09 10.68 5.63
N GLY A 249 23.42 10.82 5.59
CA GLY A 249 24.07 11.98 4.97
C GLY A 249 23.73 12.12 3.48
N HIS A 250 23.71 11.00 2.74
CA HIS A 250 23.28 11.00 1.33
C HIS A 250 21.79 11.27 1.18
N ILE A 251 20.95 10.67 2.03
CA ILE A 251 19.49 10.87 2.04
C ILE A 251 19.12 12.32 2.34
N GLN A 252 19.83 13.00 3.25
CA GLN A 252 19.64 14.42 3.56
C GLN A 252 19.97 15.35 2.39
N ALA A 253 20.87 14.94 1.50
CA ALA A 253 21.25 15.71 0.32
C ALA A 253 20.32 15.47 -0.88
N ALA A 254 19.44 14.47 -0.80
CA ALA A 254 18.54 14.11 -1.89
C ALA A 254 17.35 15.07 -2.00
N SER A 255 16.95 15.41 -3.23
CA SER A 255 15.76 16.22 -3.50
C SER A 255 14.45 15.45 -3.36
N ARG A 256 14.52 14.11 -3.44
CA ARG A 256 13.37 13.23 -3.49
C ARG A 256 13.77 11.81 -3.13
N LEU A 257 12.87 11.11 -2.46
CA LEU A 257 13.08 9.75 -1.98
C LEU A 257 12.01 8.82 -2.53
N GLY A 258 12.41 7.61 -2.89
CA GLY A 258 11.52 6.47 -3.02
C GLY A 258 11.61 5.63 -1.74
N ILE A 259 10.49 5.19 -1.19
CA ILE A 259 10.45 4.47 0.09
C ILE A 259 9.51 3.27 -0.03
N ASP A 260 9.96 2.17 0.53
CA ASP A 260 9.16 0.97 0.77
C ASP A 260 9.60 0.30 2.09
N ALA A 261 8.89 -0.73 2.56
CA ALA A 261 9.30 -1.54 3.70
C ALA A 261 8.84 -3.00 3.61
N GLU A 262 9.65 -3.91 4.14
CA GLU A 262 9.31 -5.33 4.27
C GLU A 262 9.19 -5.77 5.72
N TRP A 263 8.25 -6.67 6.00
CA TRP A 263 7.90 -7.09 7.35
C TRP A 263 7.83 -8.60 7.51
N SER A 264 8.07 -9.07 8.74
CA SER A 264 7.90 -10.48 9.09
C SER A 264 6.42 -10.80 9.30
N SER A 265 5.96 -11.90 8.72
CA SER A 265 4.63 -12.44 9.01
C SER A 265 4.72 -13.36 10.23
N ASN A 266 4.85 -12.82 11.43
CA ASN A 266 4.70 -13.61 12.66
C ASN A 266 3.24 -14.10 12.77
N SER A 267 2.94 -15.20 12.10
CA SER A 267 1.60 -15.78 11.91
C SER A 267 1.17 -16.71 13.05
N ASN A 268 2.06 -17.04 14.00
CA ASN A 268 1.75 -17.96 15.10
C ASN A 268 1.32 -17.26 16.41
N SER A 269 1.14 -15.93 16.40
CA SER A 269 0.57 -15.20 17.53
C SER A 269 -0.37 -14.08 17.06
N CYS A 270 -1.37 -13.80 17.89
CA CYS A 270 -2.57 -13.00 17.66
C CYS A 270 -2.45 -11.71 16.79
N PRO A 271 -3.42 -11.41 15.91
CA PRO A 271 -3.50 -10.13 15.19
C PRO A 271 -3.84 -8.91 16.08
N ALA A 272 -4.06 -9.11 17.39
CA ALA A 272 -4.29 -8.03 18.35
C ALA A 272 -3.05 -7.71 19.22
N SER A 273 -1.99 -8.53 19.16
CA SER A 273 -0.73 -8.28 19.89
C SER A 273 0.55 -8.65 19.12
N SER A 274 0.44 -9.04 17.85
CA SER A 274 1.56 -9.35 16.95
C SER A 274 1.60 -8.31 15.84
N SER A 275 2.23 -7.17 16.08
CA SER A 275 2.59 -6.27 14.99
C SER A 275 3.66 -6.97 14.17
N ALA A 276 3.37 -7.31 12.92
CA ALA A 276 4.40 -7.62 11.93
C ALA A 276 5.47 -6.52 12.00
N LEU A 277 6.67 -6.88 12.49
CA LEU A 277 7.74 -5.92 12.66
C LEU A 277 8.38 -5.70 11.30
N ILE A 278 8.72 -4.45 11.01
CA ILE A 278 9.53 -4.15 9.83
C ILE A 278 10.89 -4.83 10.01
N GLN A 279 11.28 -5.61 9.01
CA GLN A 279 12.56 -6.28 8.93
C GLN A 279 13.54 -5.52 8.06
N LEU A 280 13.05 -4.82 7.03
CA LEU A 280 13.86 -4.07 6.08
C LEU A 280 13.15 -2.77 5.72
N LEU A 281 13.86 -1.65 5.74
CA LEU A 281 13.39 -0.36 5.23
C LEU A 281 14.22 0.00 4.00
N GLN A 282 13.58 0.29 2.88
CA GLN A 282 14.26 0.63 1.64
C GLN A 282 14.09 2.12 1.35
N ILE A 283 15.20 2.80 1.07
CA ILE A 283 15.19 4.21 0.67
C ILE A 283 16.03 4.39 -0.58
N ALA A 284 15.38 4.69 -1.70
CA ALA A 284 16.00 5.09 -2.94
C ALA A 284 16.17 6.61 -3.00
N ILE A 285 17.31 7.09 -3.48
CA ILE A 285 17.55 8.51 -3.76
C ILE A 285 17.54 8.78 -5.27
N GLU A 286 17.02 9.94 -5.65
CA GLU A 286 16.94 10.37 -7.05
C GLU A 286 18.33 10.78 -7.62
N GLU A 287 18.42 10.93 -8.94
CA GLU A 287 19.60 11.45 -9.66
C GLU A 287 20.09 12.81 -9.09
N PRO A 288 21.40 13.13 -9.17
CA PRO A 288 22.44 12.47 -9.98
C PRO A 288 23.19 11.31 -9.29
N ASN A 289 22.88 11.00 -8.03
CA ASN A 289 23.59 10.00 -7.24
C ASN A 289 22.67 8.82 -6.91
N ARG A 290 21.98 8.26 -7.93
CA ARG A 290 20.99 7.21 -7.72
C ARG A 290 21.58 6.04 -6.95
N ARG A 291 21.03 5.80 -5.76
CA ARG A 291 21.38 4.69 -4.88
C ARG A 291 20.16 4.22 -4.12
N VAL A 292 20.19 2.98 -3.68
CA VAL A 292 19.17 2.39 -2.80
C VAL A 292 19.83 1.90 -1.53
N TYR A 293 19.33 2.36 -0.39
CA TYR A 293 19.78 1.96 0.94
C TYR A 293 18.79 0.94 1.50
N LEU A 294 19.30 -0.21 1.90
CA LEU A 294 18.55 -1.28 2.53
C LEU A 294 18.92 -1.33 4.02
N PHE A 295 18.08 -0.73 4.87
CA PHE A 295 18.29 -0.67 6.31
C PHE A 295 17.81 -1.95 6.97
N ASP A 296 18.75 -2.73 7.51
CA ASP A 296 18.49 -3.96 8.25
C ASP A 296 18.03 -3.66 9.67
N LEU A 297 16.72 -3.49 9.87
CA LEU A 297 16.19 -3.02 11.16
C LEU A 297 16.62 -3.88 12.36
N PRO A 298 16.54 -5.22 12.32
CA PRO A 298 17.05 -6.07 13.40
C PRO A 298 18.47 -5.75 13.84
N SER A 299 19.37 -5.50 12.88
CA SER A 299 20.77 -5.14 13.12
C SER A 299 20.95 -3.66 13.46
N LEU A 300 19.93 -2.82 13.38
CA LEU A 300 20.00 -1.39 13.64
C LEU A 300 19.27 -0.96 14.91
N LEU A 301 18.58 -1.87 15.60
CA LEU A 301 17.87 -1.56 16.86
C LEU A 301 18.81 -1.05 17.96
N GLN A 302 20.07 -1.46 17.95
CA GLN A 302 21.09 -1.00 18.90
C GLN A 302 21.76 0.32 18.53
N VAL A 303 21.45 0.89 17.35
CA VAL A 303 22.04 2.18 16.93
C VAL A 303 21.51 3.31 17.81
N LYS A 304 22.39 4.26 18.15
CA LYS A 304 22.04 5.39 19.02
C LYS A 304 20.85 6.18 18.46
N GLN A 305 19.95 6.59 19.35
CA GLN A 305 18.77 7.41 19.05
C GLN A 305 19.04 8.60 18.11
N GLN A 306 20.18 9.28 18.28
CA GLN A 306 20.57 10.42 17.45
C GLN A 306 20.56 10.12 15.94
N HIS A 307 20.91 8.89 15.53
CA HIS A 307 20.91 8.52 14.11
C HIS A 307 19.48 8.36 13.60
N TRP A 308 18.61 7.71 14.38
CA TRP A 308 17.18 7.60 14.08
C TRP A 308 16.48 8.97 14.03
N LEU A 309 16.86 9.91 14.90
CA LEU A 309 16.39 11.31 14.84
C LEU A 309 16.81 11.98 13.53
N SER A 310 18.05 11.77 13.06
CA SER A 310 18.50 12.31 11.78
C SER A 310 17.72 11.75 10.59
N LEU A 311 17.47 10.44 10.56
CA LEU A 311 16.68 9.81 9.49
C LEU A 311 15.22 10.29 9.51
N THR A 312 14.57 10.21 10.67
CA THR A 312 13.17 10.66 10.83
C THR A 312 13.01 12.16 10.58
N GLY A 313 14.04 12.97 10.85
CA GLY A 313 14.06 14.38 10.47
C GLY A 313 13.85 14.61 8.97
N VAL A 314 14.52 13.82 8.12
CA VAL A 314 14.32 13.89 6.66
C VAL A 314 12.95 13.36 6.25
N LEU A 315 12.50 12.27 6.87
CA LEU A 315 11.19 11.69 6.59
C LEU A 315 10.04 12.64 7.02
N ALA A 316 10.27 13.51 8.01
CA ALA A 316 9.34 14.54 8.46
C ALA A 316 9.41 15.85 7.64
N ASP A 317 10.45 16.05 6.82
CA ASP A 317 10.62 17.28 6.04
C ASP A 317 9.65 17.35 4.85
N PRO A 318 8.70 18.30 4.80
CA PRO A 318 7.78 18.45 3.68
C PRO A 318 8.47 18.91 2.38
N ALA A 319 9.67 19.49 2.45
CA ALA A 319 10.42 19.95 1.28
C ALA A 319 11.03 18.80 0.47
N VAL A 320 11.22 17.63 1.10
CA VAL A 320 11.70 16.41 0.45
C VAL A 320 10.52 15.47 0.24
N PRO A 321 10.04 15.26 -1.00
CA PRO A 321 8.91 14.37 -1.25
C PRO A 321 9.35 12.90 -1.13
N LYS A 322 8.50 12.08 -0.50
CA LYS A 322 8.69 10.63 -0.33
C LYS A 322 7.64 9.90 -1.15
N LEU A 323 8.08 9.13 -2.14
CA LEU A 323 7.24 8.46 -3.11
C LEU A 323 7.18 6.96 -2.78
N GLY A 324 5.99 6.38 -2.84
CA GLY A 324 5.76 4.95 -2.61
C GLY A 324 4.30 4.60 -2.85
N ILE A 325 3.92 3.34 -2.63
CA ILE A 325 2.51 2.91 -2.62
C ILE A 325 2.18 2.43 -1.22
N GLY A 326 1.16 3.02 -0.60
CA GLY A 326 0.81 2.67 0.78
C GLY A 326 1.82 3.12 1.84
N ILE A 327 2.76 4.02 1.47
CA ILE A 327 3.88 4.52 2.29
C ILE A 327 3.48 4.99 3.69
N GLY A 328 2.26 5.49 3.87
CA GLY A 328 1.76 5.91 5.18
C GLY A 328 1.68 4.75 6.19
N GLU A 329 1.32 3.55 5.74
CA GLU A 329 1.26 2.36 6.58
C GLU A 329 2.66 1.86 6.95
N ASP A 330 3.61 1.91 6.02
CA ASP A 330 5.00 1.50 6.25
C ASP A 330 5.66 2.39 7.30
N LEU A 331 5.52 3.71 7.16
CA LEU A 331 6.08 4.65 8.11
C LEU A 331 5.37 4.58 9.48
N ARG A 332 4.07 4.29 9.51
CA ARG A 332 3.33 4.03 10.76
C ARG A 332 3.93 2.82 11.49
N ARG A 333 4.22 1.73 10.78
CA ARG A 333 4.86 0.54 11.36
C ARG A 333 6.29 0.81 11.81
N LEU A 334 7.06 1.60 11.06
CA LEU A 334 8.40 2.04 11.46
C LEU A 334 8.35 2.76 12.81
N SER A 335 7.40 3.69 12.98
CA SER A 335 7.20 4.38 14.25
C SER A 335 6.86 3.42 15.40
N GLN A 336 6.10 2.35 15.15
CA GLN A 336 5.76 1.35 16.16
C GLN A 336 6.98 0.54 16.61
N VAL A 337 7.79 0.05 15.65
CA VAL A 337 9.03 -0.70 15.94
C VAL A 337 9.97 0.14 16.78
N LEU A 338 10.20 1.39 16.38
CA LEU A 338 11.13 2.29 17.07
C LEU A 338 10.63 2.67 18.47
N SER A 339 9.30 2.84 18.65
CA SER A 339 8.71 3.08 19.98
C SER A 339 8.85 1.88 20.92
N ALA A 340 8.69 0.66 20.38
CA ALA A 340 8.80 -0.58 21.16
C ALA A 340 10.24 -0.92 21.58
N ALA A 341 11.23 -0.57 20.76
CA ALA A 341 12.65 -0.82 21.02
C ALA A 341 13.28 0.11 22.07
N GLY A 342 12.47 0.89 22.82
CA GLY A 342 12.97 1.85 23.81
C GLY A 342 13.67 3.06 23.18
N SER A 343 13.53 3.27 21.87
CA SER A 343 14.02 4.48 21.21
C SER A 343 13.05 5.64 21.48
N PRO A 344 13.50 6.77 22.07
CA PRO A 344 12.65 7.92 22.33
C PRO A 344 12.47 8.73 21.03
N LEU A 345 11.76 8.18 20.05
CA LEU A 345 11.11 9.06 19.10
C LEU A 345 10.04 9.86 19.88
N PRO A 346 9.83 11.15 19.57
CA PRO A 346 8.68 11.88 20.09
C PRO A 346 7.44 11.02 19.87
N SER A 347 6.55 10.95 20.85
CA SER A 347 5.40 10.02 20.92
C SER A 347 4.38 10.12 19.76
N ALA A 348 4.66 10.93 18.75
CA ALA A 348 4.12 10.86 17.41
C ALA A 348 5.07 11.59 16.43
N VAL A 349 5.95 10.86 15.72
CA VAL A 349 6.65 11.45 14.56
C VAL A 349 5.64 11.60 13.44
N GLN A 350 5.36 12.85 13.06
CA GLN A 350 4.55 13.14 11.90
C GLN A 350 5.44 13.13 10.66
N PHE A 351 5.22 12.14 9.80
CA PHE A 351 5.84 12.10 8.49
C PHE A 351 5.06 13.02 7.55
N ASN A 352 5.76 13.92 6.87
CA ASN A 352 5.17 14.87 5.93
C ASN A 352 5.71 14.62 4.54
N GLY A 353 5.20 15.32 3.52
CA GLY A 353 5.76 15.20 2.17
C GLY A 353 5.52 13.83 1.51
N LEU A 354 4.53 13.08 1.98
CA LEU A 354 4.20 11.74 1.45
C LEU A 354 3.43 11.87 0.14
N VAL A 355 3.86 11.09 -0.85
CA VAL A 355 3.27 11.02 -2.19
C VAL A 355 2.89 9.57 -2.44
N ASP A 356 1.63 9.25 -2.19
CA ASP A 356 1.10 7.91 -2.45
C ASP A 356 0.71 7.77 -3.92
N LEU A 357 1.39 6.85 -4.61
CA LEU A 357 1.17 6.55 -6.01
C LEU A 357 0.03 5.55 -6.23
N ASP A 358 -0.66 5.13 -5.16
CA ASP A 358 -1.85 4.28 -5.32
C ASP A 358 -2.90 4.94 -6.23
N GLY A 359 -3.46 4.13 -7.11
CA GLY A 359 -4.39 4.56 -8.15
C GLY A 359 -3.80 5.43 -9.26
N LEU A 360 -2.50 5.78 -9.25
CA LEU A 360 -1.89 6.61 -10.31
C LEU A 360 -2.01 5.93 -11.68
N ALA A 361 -1.81 4.62 -11.76
CA ALA A 361 -1.99 3.82 -12.97
C ALA A 361 -3.37 4.08 -13.62
N LYS A 362 -4.44 4.01 -12.81
CA LYS A 362 -5.81 4.27 -13.28
C LYS A 362 -6.01 5.73 -13.71
N ARG A 363 -5.46 6.70 -12.96
CA ARG A 363 -5.54 8.12 -13.31
C ARG A 363 -4.83 8.42 -14.63
N LEU A 364 -3.65 7.83 -14.86
CA LEU A 364 -2.92 8.00 -16.12
C LEU A 364 -3.74 7.50 -17.33
N VAL A 365 -4.38 6.33 -17.20
CA VAL A 365 -5.24 5.81 -18.27
C VAL A 365 -6.48 6.69 -18.50
N ALA A 366 -7.10 7.18 -17.44
CA ALA A 366 -8.35 7.93 -17.52
C ALA A 366 -8.17 9.41 -17.93
N GLU A 367 -7.13 10.06 -17.41
CA GLU A 367 -6.95 11.52 -17.47
C GLU A 367 -5.79 11.93 -18.40
N HIS A 368 -4.76 11.08 -18.54
CA HIS A 368 -3.54 11.41 -19.28
C HIS A 368 -3.06 10.31 -20.27
N PRO A 369 -3.95 9.75 -21.11
CA PRO A 369 -3.57 8.70 -22.04
C PRO A 369 -2.47 9.15 -23.00
N GLU A 370 -2.38 10.43 -23.33
CA GLU A 370 -1.34 11.00 -24.20
C GLU A 370 0.09 10.72 -23.70
N LEU A 371 0.31 10.70 -22.38
CA LEU A 371 1.63 10.40 -21.80
C LEU A 371 1.99 8.93 -22.04
N LEU A 372 1.02 8.02 -21.89
CA LEU A 372 1.22 6.58 -22.12
C LEU A 372 1.48 6.27 -23.60
N HIS A 373 0.71 6.89 -24.51
CA HIS A 373 0.91 6.74 -25.95
C HIS A 373 2.33 7.16 -26.38
N ARG A 374 2.87 8.23 -25.80
CA ARG A 374 4.23 8.73 -26.09
C ARG A 374 5.33 7.80 -25.61
N LEU A 375 5.07 7.05 -24.55
CA LEU A 375 5.95 5.98 -24.09
C LEU A 375 5.83 4.71 -24.96
N ASN A 376 5.02 4.73 -26.04
CA ASN A 376 4.64 3.56 -26.82
C ASN A 376 4.10 2.43 -25.92
N ARG A 377 3.19 2.80 -25.01
CA ARG A 377 2.55 1.88 -24.07
C ARG A 377 1.08 1.80 -24.44
N SER A 378 0.59 0.61 -24.74
CA SER A 378 -0.85 0.39 -24.90
C SER A 378 -1.50 0.21 -23.54
N ALA A 379 -2.67 0.82 -23.34
CA ALA A 379 -3.60 0.46 -22.28
C ALA A 379 -4.21 -0.92 -22.60
N THR A 380 -3.41 -1.98 -22.60
CA THR A 380 -3.93 -3.33 -22.80
C THR A 380 -4.38 -3.90 -21.46
N ASP A 381 -5.67 -4.19 -21.39
CA ASP A 381 -6.37 -4.96 -20.34
C ASP A 381 -5.95 -6.46 -20.33
N GLU A 382 -4.97 -6.86 -21.14
CA GLU A 382 -4.72 -8.26 -21.51
C GLU A 382 -3.86 -9.07 -20.53
N CYS A 383 -3.61 -8.57 -19.31
CA CYS A 383 -3.11 -9.41 -18.23
C CYS A 383 -3.79 -9.04 -16.92
N GLY A 384 -5.05 -9.47 -16.80
CA GLY A 384 -5.80 -9.43 -15.56
C GLY A 384 -5.06 -10.18 -14.45
N GLY A 385 -4.72 -9.47 -13.37
CA GLY A 385 -4.27 -10.10 -12.14
C GLY A 385 -3.60 -9.15 -11.16
N GLU A 386 -2.73 -8.26 -11.64
CA GLU A 386 -1.84 -7.48 -10.77
C GLU A 386 -2.29 -6.02 -10.64
N ARG A 387 -2.39 -5.55 -9.38
CA ARG A 387 -2.67 -4.15 -9.02
C ARG A 387 -1.46 -3.54 -8.28
N GLY A 388 -1.43 -2.22 -8.18
CA GLY A 388 -0.40 -1.48 -7.43
C GLY A 388 0.86 -1.22 -8.25
N LEU A 389 2.05 -1.31 -7.63
CA LEU A 389 3.29 -0.80 -8.23
C LEU A 389 3.69 -1.56 -9.51
N SER A 390 3.54 -2.89 -9.55
CA SER A 390 3.80 -3.68 -10.77
C SER A 390 2.93 -3.24 -11.97
N GLU A 391 1.65 -2.90 -11.72
CA GLU A 391 0.75 -2.40 -12.76
C GLU A 391 1.23 -1.05 -13.30
N LEU A 392 1.60 -0.14 -12.41
CA LEU A 392 2.16 1.16 -12.75
C LEU A 392 3.47 1.04 -13.53
N CYS A 393 4.37 0.15 -13.11
CA CYS A 393 5.62 -0.16 -13.82
C CYS A 393 5.35 -0.72 -15.21
N GLN A 394 4.39 -1.64 -15.35
CA GLN A 394 4.04 -2.18 -16.67
C GLN A 394 3.48 -1.08 -17.60
N GLN A 395 2.61 -0.22 -17.09
CA GLN A 395 2.00 0.85 -17.89
C GLN A 395 3.00 1.92 -18.30
N VAL A 396 3.93 2.30 -17.42
CA VAL A 396 4.86 3.42 -17.66
C VAL A 396 6.22 2.91 -18.18
N LEU A 397 6.85 1.99 -17.46
CA LEU A 397 8.19 1.47 -17.77
C LEU A 397 8.14 0.37 -18.84
N GLY A 398 7.00 -0.29 -19.04
CA GLY A 398 6.80 -1.32 -20.06
C GLY A 398 7.17 -2.74 -19.62
N ARG A 399 7.61 -2.90 -18.37
CA ARG A 399 7.95 -4.18 -17.74
C ARG A 399 7.32 -4.26 -16.36
N ARG A 400 6.96 -5.46 -15.92
CA ARG A 400 6.39 -5.70 -14.58
C ARG A 400 7.48 -5.71 -13.52
N LEU A 401 7.11 -5.31 -12.31
CA LEU A 401 7.92 -5.62 -11.14
C LEU A 401 7.68 -7.08 -10.79
N ASP A 402 8.74 -7.88 -10.68
CA ASP A 402 8.62 -9.26 -10.18
C ASP A 402 8.13 -9.22 -8.73
N LYS A 403 7.06 -9.94 -8.40
CA LYS A 403 6.47 -10.00 -7.05
C LYS A 403 6.77 -11.30 -6.30
N SER A 404 7.66 -12.13 -6.85
CA SER A 404 7.95 -13.47 -6.36
C SER A 404 8.50 -13.53 -4.93
N GLU A 405 9.11 -12.44 -4.44
CA GLU A 405 9.71 -12.34 -3.10
C GLU A 405 8.83 -11.60 -2.07
N ARG A 406 7.66 -11.08 -2.46
CA ARG A 406 6.76 -10.31 -1.57
C ARG A 406 6.32 -11.07 -0.32
N LEU A 407 6.20 -12.39 -0.43
CA LEU A 407 5.78 -13.29 0.65
C LEU A 407 6.94 -14.15 1.19
N SER A 408 8.19 -13.77 0.90
CA SER A 408 9.38 -14.47 1.37
C SER A 408 9.62 -14.26 2.88
N ASP A 409 10.51 -15.07 3.46
CA ASP A 409 10.95 -14.85 4.83
C ASP A 409 11.93 -13.67 4.91
N TRP A 410 11.39 -12.49 5.22
CA TRP A 410 12.16 -11.27 5.44
C TRP A 410 12.90 -11.22 6.77
N SER A 411 12.66 -12.18 7.67
CA SER A 411 13.40 -12.32 8.94
C SER A 411 14.73 -13.05 8.78
N ARG A 412 14.88 -13.86 7.71
CA ARG A 412 16.10 -14.59 7.38
C ARG A 412 17.31 -13.67 7.25
N ARG A 413 18.47 -14.09 7.77
CA ARG A 413 19.77 -13.46 7.48
C ARG A 413 20.83 -14.53 7.15
N PRO A 414 21.66 -14.32 6.11
CA PRO A 414 21.60 -13.22 5.13
C PRO A 414 20.39 -13.36 4.19
N LEU A 415 19.91 -12.22 3.67
CA LEU A 415 18.88 -12.21 2.61
C LEU A 415 19.45 -12.78 1.30
N ARG A 416 18.59 -13.41 0.50
CA ARG A 416 18.95 -13.87 -0.86
C ARG A 416 19.17 -12.70 -1.79
N ARG A 417 19.93 -12.94 -2.86
CA ARG A 417 20.11 -11.97 -3.95
C ARG A 417 18.77 -11.55 -4.56
N SER A 418 17.82 -12.47 -4.76
CA SER A 418 16.49 -12.17 -5.28
C SER A 418 15.71 -11.23 -4.36
N GLN A 419 15.73 -11.47 -3.04
CA GLN A 419 15.12 -10.59 -2.03
C GLN A 419 15.75 -9.18 -2.05
N ILE A 420 17.07 -9.07 -2.15
CA ILE A 420 17.78 -7.79 -2.24
C ILE A 420 17.38 -7.03 -3.51
N VAL A 421 17.34 -7.72 -4.66
CA VAL A 421 16.96 -7.12 -5.95
C VAL A 421 15.50 -6.65 -5.92
N TYR A 422 14.59 -7.48 -5.40
CA TYR A 422 13.18 -7.15 -5.22
C TYR A 422 13.02 -5.88 -4.36
N ALA A 423 13.59 -5.89 -3.14
CA ALA A 423 13.50 -4.80 -2.19
C ALA A 423 14.08 -3.50 -2.76
N ALA A 424 15.21 -3.59 -3.47
CA ALA A 424 15.82 -2.42 -4.08
C ALA A 424 14.94 -1.81 -5.19
N LEU A 425 14.32 -2.66 -6.01
CA LEU A 425 13.42 -2.22 -7.07
C LEU A 425 12.13 -1.61 -6.51
N ASP A 426 11.57 -2.12 -5.42
CA ASP A 426 10.28 -1.64 -4.89
C ASP A 426 10.36 -0.16 -4.45
N ALA A 427 11.47 0.25 -3.81
CA ALA A 427 11.73 1.66 -3.50
C ALA A 427 12.18 2.50 -4.70
N LEU A 428 12.88 1.90 -5.69
CA LEU A 428 13.42 2.63 -6.84
C LEU A 428 12.37 2.92 -7.92
N CYS A 429 11.44 1.99 -8.16
CA CYS A 429 10.42 2.08 -9.20
C CYS A 429 9.59 3.38 -9.18
N PRO A 430 9.12 3.88 -8.02
CA PRO A 430 8.44 5.17 -7.93
C PRO A 430 9.21 6.34 -8.57
N LEU A 431 10.54 6.37 -8.39
CA LEU A 431 11.41 7.39 -8.97
C LEU A 431 11.56 7.19 -10.49
N LEU A 432 11.71 5.95 -10.94
CA LEU A 432 11.80 5.61 -12.37
C LEU A 432 10.52 5.98 -13.12
N VAL A 433 9.36 5.70 -12.52
CA VAL A 433 8.04 6.05 -13.08
C VAL A 433 7.93 7.56 -13.27
N ARG A 434 8.31 8.35 -12.25
CA ARG A 434 8.34 9.82 -12.36
C ARG A 434 9.24 10.27 -13.50
N GLN A 435 10.47 9.74 -13.57
CA GLN A 435 11.43 10.11 -14.61
C GLN A 435 10.90 9.80 -16.01
N ALA A 436 10.33 8.62 -16.23
CA ALA A 436 9.75 8.22 -17.51
C ALA A 436 8.60 9.15 -17.93
N LEU A 437 7.70 9.52 -17.00
CA LEU A 437 6.60 10.45 -17.28
C LEU A 437 7.11 11.87 -17.61
N LEU A 438 8.16 12.34 -16.90
CA LEU A 438 8.78 13.63 -17.20
C LEU A 438 9.49 13.66 -18.55
N LEU A 439 10.04 12.53 -19.00
CA LEU A 439 10.62 12.39 -20.34
C LEU A 439 9.54 12.34 -21.42
N ALA A 440 8.37 11.77 -21.13
CA ALA A 440 7.22 11.77 -22.03
C ALA A 440 6.56 13.16 -22.18
N ALA A 441 6.68 14.01 -21.16
CA ALA A 441 6.17 15.37 -21.14
C ALA A 441 7.04 16.32 -21.99
N THR A 442 6.55 16.73 -23.16
CA THR A 442 7.31 17.60 -24.09
C THR A 442 6.98 19.09 -23.98
N SER A 443 5.89 19.46 -23.31
CA SER A 443 5.49 20.85 -23.09
C SER A 443 5.67 21.23 -21.63
N ASP A 444 5.87 22.52 -21.34
CA ASP A 444 5.95 23.00 -19.95
C ASP A 444 4.67 22.68 -19.18
N GLU A 445 3.51 22.74 -19.83
CA GLU A 445 2.22 22.37 -19.24
C GLU A 445 2.16 20.88 -18.87
N SER A 446 2.53 19.97 -19.78
CA SER A 446 2.56 18.53 -19.47
C SER A 446 3.60 18.19 -18.40
N ARG A 447 4.72 18.91 -18.36
CA ARG A 447 5.73 18.76 -17.30
C ARG A 447 5.17 19.20 -15.94
N LEU A 448 4.47 20.33 -15.88
CA LEU A 448 3.82 20.80 -14.66
C LEU A 448 2.74 19.84 -14.17
N ILE A 449 1.96 19.27 -15.09
CA ILE A 449 0.98 18.23 -14.79
C ILE A 449 1.67 17.02 -14.16
N VAL A 450 2.72 16.47 -14.80
CA VAL A 450 3.47 15.34 -14.25
C VAL A 450 4.06 15.69 -12.88
N GLU A 451 4.74 16.83 -12.73
CA GLU A 451 5.29 17.27 -11.44
C GLU A 451 4.20 17.32 -10.35
N SER A 452 3.00 17.80 -10.69
CA SER A 452 1.89 17.87 -9.73
C SER A 452 1.40 16.50 -9.25
N MET A 453 1.53 15.44 -10.06
CA MET A 453 1.20 14.07 -9.66
C MET A 453 2.15 13.54 -8.57
N PHE A 454 3.34 14.14 -8.44
CA PHE A 454 4.40 13.76 -7.50
C PHE A 454 4.62 14.80 -6.40
N LEU A 455 3.63 15.65 -6.16
CA LEU A 455 3.58 16.54 -5.01
C LEU A 455 2.73 15.92 -3.89
N PRO A 456 3.07 16.18 -2.62
CA PRO A 456 2.27 15.72 -1.49
C PRO A 456 0.84 16.29 -1.59
N ALA A 457 -0.17 15.46 -1.36
CA ALA A 457 -1.53 15.96 -1.18
C ALA A 457 -1.55 16.90 0.03
N MET A 458 -2.09 18.11 -0.14
CA MET A 458 -2.20 19.04 0.99
C MET A 458 -3.14 18.43 2.05
N ALA A 459 -2.66 18.32 3.29
CA ALA A 459 -3.46 17.73 4.36
C ALA A 459 -4.65 18.63 4.72
N GLU A 460 -5.82 18.06 5.00
CA GLU A 460 -6.98 18.80 5.53
C GLU A 460 -6.67 19.57 6.83
N SER A 461 -5.67 19.13 7.59
CA SER A 461 -5.18 19.84 8.77
C SER A 461 -4.47 21.15 8.42
N ASP A 462 -3.75 21.21 7.30
CA ASP A 462 -3.05 22.42 6.83
C ASP A 462 -4.05 23.46 6.29
N LEU A 463 -5.20 23.01 5.79
CA LEU A 463 -6.37 23.84 5.48
C LEU A 463 -7.04 24.44 6.73
N LYS A 464 -6.90 23.81 7.90
CA LYS A 464 -7.49 24.27 9.17
C LYS A 464 -6.51 25.05 10.04
N THR A 465 -5.23 24.70 10.08
CA THR A 465 -4.19 25.40 10.86
C THR A 465 -3.72 26.69 10.19
N ALA A 466 -3.80 26.79 8.86
CA ALA A 466 -3.65 28.06 8.16
C ALA A 466 -4.76 29.08 8.51
N SER A 467 -5.84 28.67 9.18
CA SER A 467 -6.95 29.55 9.58
C SER A 467 -6.75 30.27 10.91
N THR A 468 -5.70 30.03 11.71
CA THR A 468 -5.73 30.61 13.08
C THR A 468 -4.48 31.23 13.67
N ASN A 469 -3.30 31.26 13.07
CA ASN A 469 -2.21 32.04 13.68
C ASN A 469 -1.36 32.82 12.67
N ASN A 470 -1.37 34.14 12.87
CA ASN A 470 -0.62 35.19 12.20
C ASN A 470 -1.01 35.53 10.75
N GLY A 471 -2.12 36.25 10.61
CA GLY A 471 -2.07 37.64 10.12
C GLY A 471 -1.54 37.96 8.73
N SER A 472 -1.24 36.98 7.87
CA SER A 472 -0.99 37.20 6.44
C SER A 472 -1.69 36.12 5.63
N VAL A 473 -2.90 36.43 5.17
CA VAL A 473 -3.55 35.64 4.13
C VAL A 473 -2.80 35.92 2.83
N ILE A 474 -1.76 35.16 2.53
CA ILE A 474 -1.35 34.99 1.14
C ILE A 474 -2.38 34.02 0.56
N VAL A 475 -3.42 34.58 -0.07
CA VAL A 475 -4.41 33.81 -0.84
C VAL A 475 -3.63 33.17 -1.98
N GLY A 476 -3.19 31.93 -1.77
CA GLY A 476 -2.71 31.07 -2.84
C GLY A 476 -3.84 30.88 -3.84
N VAL A 477 -3.61 31.33 -5.07
CA VAL A 477 -4.46 31.05 -6.22
C VAL A 477 -4.67 29.54 -6.27
N ASP A 478 -5.94 29.12 -6.21
CA ASP A 478 -6.36 27.73 -6.43
C ASP A 478 -5.56 27.13 -7.61
N PRO A 479 -4.91 25.96 -7.45
CA PRO A 479 -4.09 25.34 -8.49
C PRO A 479 -4.82 25.16 -9.82
N ALA A 480 -6.14 24.93 -9.80
CA ALA A 480 -6.97 24.82 -11.01
C ALA A 480 -7.09 26.14 -11.79
N LEU A 481 -6.63 27.26 -11.23
CA LEU A 481 -6.84 28.63 -11.74
C LEU A 481 -5.53 29.41 -11.95
N ARG A 482 -4.35 28.78 -11.78
CA ARG A 482 -3.07 29.40 -12.19
C ARG A 482 -3.03 29.74 -13.69
N GLY A 483 -3.73 28.97 -14.52
CA GLY A 483 -3.89 29.26 -15.95
C GLY A 483 -4.78 30.47 -16.27
N LEU A 484 -5.65 30.88 -15.33
CA LEU A 484 -6.57 32.01 -15.47
C LEU A 484 -5.83 33.35 -15.35
N ASP A 485 -4.97 33.45 -14.35
CA ASP A 485 -4.18 34.65 -14.03
C ASP A 485 -3.04 34.84 -15.04
N SER A 486 -2.39 33.76 -15.51
CA SER A 486 -1.35 33.86 -16.54
C SER A 486 -1.90 34.34 -17.89
N ARG A 487 -3.01 33.77 -18.40
CA ARG A 487 -3.57 34.19 -19.70
C ARG A 487 -4.05 35.65 -19.72
N LEU A 488 -4.72 36.11 -18.67
CA LEU A 488 -5.21 37.50 -18.61
C LEU A 488 -4.08 38.51 -18.37
N ARG A 489 -3.06 38.11 -17.62
CA ARG A 489 -1.84 38.91 -17.41
C ARG A 489 -1.03 39.04 -18.70
N ASP A 490 -0.83 37.93 -19.41
CA ASP A 490 -0.01 37.90 -20.62
C ASP A 490 -0.71 38.53 -21.82
N GLN A 491 -2.05 38.36 -21.93
CA GLN A 491 -2.81 38.82 -23.10
C GLN A 491 -3.34 40.27 -22.96
N PHE A 492 -3.65 40.72 -21.73
CA PHE A 492 -4.31 42.02 -21.51
C PHE A 492 -3.60 42.89 -20.45
N GLY A 493 -2.53 42.42 -19.82
CA GLY A 493 -1.89 43.14 -18.71
C GLY A 493 -2.80 43.30 -17.51
N ILE A 494 -3.67 42.31 -17.26
CA ILE A 494 -4.69 42.35 -16.20
C ILE A 494 -4.31 41.41 -15.07
N GLU A 495 -4.42 41.91 -13.83
CA GLU A 495 -4.26 41.10 -12.62
C GLU A 495 -5.64 40.83 -12.00
N VAL A 496 -5.97 39.55 -11.81
CA VAL A 496 -7.25 39.13 -11.23
C VAL A 496 -7.11 38.92 -9.73
N ILE A 497 -7.85 39.68 -8.92
CA ILE A 497 -7.72 39.67 -7.46
C ILE A 497 -8.57 38.57 -6.79
N CYS A 498 -9.55 37.98 -7.50
CA CYS A 498 -10.44 36.95 -6.95
C CYS A 498 -10.81 35.88 -7.99
N THR A 499 -10.83 34.60 -7.57
CA THR A 499 -10.99 33.45 -8.47
C THR A 499 -12.38 32.78 -8.38
N PRO A 500 -12.85 32.11 -9.45
CA PRO A 500 -14.11 31.35 -9.52
C PRO A 500 -14.46 30.44 -8.33
N SER A 501 -13.50 29.68 -7.80
CA SER A 501 -13.73 28.79 -6.65
C SER A 501 -13.89 29.53 -5.32
N SER A 502 -13.30 30.73 -5.22
CA SER A 502 -13.55 31.65 -4.10
C SER A 502 -14.95 32.26 -4.21
N LEU A 503 -15.46 32.47 -5.44
CA LEU A 503 -16.71 33.16 -5.72
C LEU A 503 -17.97 32.37 -5.36
N SER A 504 -17.93 31.04 -5.44
CA SER A 504 -19.02 30.17 -4.93
C SER A 504 -19.16 30.28 -3.41
N ASN A 505 -18.05 30.44 -2.69
CA ASN A 505 -18.01 30.57 -1.23
C ASN A 505 -18.16 32.03 -0.73
N MET A 506 -17.93 33.04 -1.57
CA MET A 506 -17.99 34.46 -1.17
C MET A 506 -19.40 35.03 -0.97
N SER A 507 -20.47 34.31 -1.33
CA SER A 507 -21.84 34.71 -0.96
C SER A 507 -22.04 34.85 0.57
N LYS A 508 -21.09 34.35 1.38
CA LYS A 508 -21.06 34.42 2.84
C LYS A 508 -19.80 35.07 3.43
N ALA A 509 -18.92 35.65 2.62
CA ALA A 509 -17.65 36.19 3.10
C ALA A 509 -17.82 37.49 3.91
N ARG A 510 -17.04 37.66 4.98
CA ARG A 510 -17.10 38.80 5.89
C ARG A 510 -16.40 40.03 5.31
N GLU A 511 -16.92 41.22 5.63
CA GLU A 511 -16.45 42.52 5.14
C GLU A 511 -14.94 42.77 5.31
N SER A 512 -14.31 42.18 6.33
CA SER A 512 -12.88 42.30 6.62
C SER A 512 -11.97 41.79 5.50
N THR A 513 -12.41 40.78 4.74
CA THR A 513 -11.61 40.15 3.68
C THR A 513 -11.47 41.05 2.46
N VAL A 514 -12.53 41.80 2.11
CA VAL A 514 -12.51 42.75 0.97
C VAL A 514 -11.61 43.95 1.29
N SER A 515 -11.66 44.47 2.52
CA SER A 515 -10.80 45.58 2.95
C SER A 515 -9.31 45.20 2.96
N GLN A 516 -8.97 43.95 3.29
CA GLN A 516 -7.59 43.46 3.25
C GLN A 516 -7.06 43.30 1.81
N LEU A 517 -7.89 42.83 0.89
CA LEU A 517 -7.54 42.73 -0.55
C LEU A 517 -7.32 44.10 -1.20
N ILE A 518 -8.08 45.12 -0.77
CA ILE A 518 -7.89 46.51 -1.20
C ILE A 518 -6.58 47.09 -0.64
N SER A 519 -6.18 46.67 0.57
CA SER A 519 -5.05 47.24 1.31
C SER A 519 -3.69 46.59 0.98
N SER A 520 -3.65 45.46 0.27
CA SER A 520 -2.42 44.70 -0.04
C SER A 520 -1.47 45.34 -1.06
N ARG A 521 -1.51 46.67 -1.24
CA ARG A 521 -0.56 47.44 -2.05
C ARG A 521 0.84 47.45 -1.40
N SER A 522 1.63 46.39 -1.53
CA SER A 522 3.11 46.48 -1.47
C SER A 522 3.80 45.12 -1.49
N SER A 523 4.02 44.51 -2.66
CA SER A 523 5.21 43.63 -2.81
C SER A 523 5.56 43.17 -4.23
N SER A 524 4.71 43.33 -5.25
CA SER A 524 5.08 42.92 -6.62
C SER A 524 5.15 44.07 -7.62
N SER A 525 6.19 44.02 -8.42
CA SER A 525 6.70 45.01 -9.35
C SER A 525 5.93 45.04 -10.67
N SER A 526 4.79 45.75 -10.70
CA SER A 526 4.17 46.25 -11.93
C SER A 526 3.24 47.42 -11.60
N ARG A 527 3.70 48.66 -11.75
CA ARG A 527 2.90 49.87 -11.45
C ARG A 527 1.79 50.16 -12.48
N ASN A 528 1.62 49.34 -13.52
CA ASN A 528 0.71 49.60 -14.65
C ASN A 528 -0.26 48.45 -15.01
N CYS A 529 -0.40 47.41 -14.18
CA CYS A 529 -1.40 46.36 -14.41
C CYS A 529 -2.82 46.83 -14.05
N ARG A 530 -3.78 46.67 -14.96
CA ARG A 530 -5.21 46.97 -14.68
C ARG A 530 -5.75 45.83 -13.81
N ARG A 531 -6.30 46.15 -12.64
CA ARG A 531 -6.73 45.13 -11.67
C ARG A 531 -8.23 44.95 -11.71
N ILE A 532 -8.69 43.70 -11.80
CA ILE A 532 -10.11 43.37 -11.86
C ILE A 532 -10.53 42.43 -10.73
N PHE A 533 -11.76 42.60 -10.29
CA PHE A 533 -12.44 41.79 -9.30
C PHE A 533 -13.66 41.15 -9.95
N LEU A 534 -13.69 39.83 -10.01
CA LEU A 534 -14.86 39.10 -10.50
C LEU A 534 -15.77 38.82 -9.31
N ALA A 535 -17.08 39.10 -9.43
CA ALA A 535 -18.06 38.96 -8.36
C ALA A 535 -19.31 38.20 -8.85
N ALA A 536 -19.78 37.26 -8.03
CA ALA A 536 -20.97 36.47 -8.31
C ALA A 536 -22.26 37.22 -7.92
N GLY A 537 -23.26 37.23 -8.81
CA GLY A 537 -24.63 37.64 -8.47
C GLY A 537 -24.74 39.06 -7.89
N GLY A 538 -25.61 39.26 -6.88
CA GLY A 538 -25.87 40.55 -6.22
C GLY A 538 -24.68 41.16 -5.44
N TYR A 539 -23.63 40.36 -5.21
CA TYR A 539 -22.45 40.78 -4.45
C TYR A 539 -21.59 41.79 -5.21
N CYS A 540 -21.62 41.75 -6.55
CA CYS A 540 -20.93 42.72 -7.40
C CYS A 540 -21.40 44.15 -7.10
N GLU A 541 -22.71 44.37 -7.02
CA GLU A 541 -23.31 45.69 -6.78
C GLU A 541 -23.01 46.21 -5.36
N THR A 542 -22.81 45.31 -4.39
CA THR A 542 -22.52 45.68 -3.00
C THR A 542 -21.08 46.13 -2.80
N VAL A 543 -20.14 45.59 -3.59
CA VAL A 543 -18.69 45.79 -3.42
C VAL A 543 -18.10 46.80 -4.42
N GLN A 544 -18.73 46.96 -5.59
CA GLN A 544 -18.30 47.88 -6.65
C GLN A 544 -18.06 49.34 -6.19
N PRO A 545 -18.92 49.96 -5.35
CA PRO A 545 -18.66 51.32 -4.85
C PRO A 545 -17.40 51.42 -3.99
N ARG A 546 -17.01 50.34 -3.30
CA ARG A 546 -15.85 50.29 -2.41
C ARG A 546 -14.55 50.04 -3.19
N LEU A 547 -14.62 49.25 -4.26
CA LEU A 547 -13.48 48.97 -5.15
C LEU A 547 -13.13 50.13 -6.07
N ALA A 548 -14.11 50.98 -6.41
CA ALA A 548 -13.88 52.19 -7.21
C ALA A 548 -12.82 53.13 -6.57
N ASN A 549 -12.80 53.22 -5.24
CA ASN A 549 -11.82 54.02 -4.48
C ASN A 549 -10.39 53.45 -4.54
N ALA A 550 -10.22 52.20 -4.99
CA ALA A 550 -8.94 51.49 -5.05
C ALA A 550 -8.44 51.28 -6.49
N SER A 551 -9.11 51.88 -7.49
CA SER A 551 -8.82 51.68 -8.92
C SER A 551 -8.92 50.20 -9.34
N ILE A 552 -9.83 49.44 -8.73
CA ILE A 552 -10.11 48.04 -9.05
C ILE A 552 -11.50 47.98 -9.70
N GLU A 553 -11.57 47.43 -10.90
CA GLU A 553 -12.83 47.30 -11.63
C GLU A 553 -13.54 46.01 -11.24
N CYS A 554 -14.86 46.05 -11.07
CA CYS A 554 -15.65 44.90 -10.63
C CYS A 554 -16.56 44.42 -11.75
N TYR A 555 -16.42 43.15 -12.13
CA TYR A 555 -17.21 42.52 -13.19
C TYR A 555 -18.08 41.40 -12.64
N ARG A 556 -19.33 41.38 -13.09
CA ARG A 556 -20.31 40.37 -12.68
C ARG A 556 -20.15 39.09 -13.50
N ILE A 557 -20.06 37.95 -12.81
CA ILE A 557 -20.03 36.63 -13.44
C ILE A 557 -21.18 35.74 -12.94
N ASP A 558 -21.63 34.79 -13.76
CA ASP A 558 -22.71 33.87 -13.39
C ASP A 558 -22.18 32.70 -12.55
N SER A 559 -22.56 32.65 -11.27
CA SER A 559 -22.12 31.63 -10.31
C SER A 559 -22.63 30.22 -10.59
N ARG A 560 -23.58 30.05 -11.51
CA ARG A 560 -24.13 28.73 -11.88
C ARG A 560 -23.33 28.05 -13.01
N LYS A 561 -22.37 28.74 -13.60
CA LYS A 561 -21.51 28.24 -14.69
C LYS A 561 -20.25 27.57 -14.15
N THR A 562 -19.63 26.68 -14.94
CA THR A 562 -18.35 26.06 -14.58
C THR A 562 -17.22 27.09 -14.61
N ALA A 563 -16.08 26.81 -13.95
CA ALA A 563 -14.94 27.73 -13.89
C ALA A 563 -14.41 28.11 -15.29
N ALA A 564 -14.40 27.18 -16.24
CA ALA A 564 -14.02 27.44 -17.63
C ALA A 564 -15.03 28.35 -18.36
N GLN A 565 -16.34 28.15 -18.12
CA GLN A 565 -17.37 29.01 -18.72
C GLN A 565 -17.41 30.41 -18.09
N GLN A 566 -17.03 30.54 -16.82
CA GLN A 566 -16.84 31.82 -16.15
C GLN A 566 -15.59 32.54 -16.66
N LEU A 567 -14.55 31.80 -17.06
CA LEU A 567 -13.35 32.32 -17.72
C LEU A 567 -13.68 32.94 -19.08
N ASP A 568 -14.38 32.21 -19.95
CA ASP A 568 -14.77 32.74 -21.27
C ASP A 568 -15.65 33.99 -21.12
N GLN A 569 -16.58 33.97 -20.16
CA GLN A 569 -17.41 35.14 -19.84
C GLN A 569 -16.57 36.34 -19.37
N ALA A 570 -15.53 36.13 -18.56
CA ALA A 570 -14.64 37.20 -18.13
C ALA A 570 -13.83 37.78 -19.29
N ILE A 571 -13.31 36.93 -20.19
CA ILE A 571 -12.57 37.38 -21.37
C ILE A 571 -13.45 38.19 -22.32
N ASP A 572 -14.69 37.76 -22.56
CA ASP A 572 -15.65 38.46 -23.42
C ASP A 572 -16.01 39.86 -22.87
N LEU A 573 -16.20 39.97 -21.54
CA LEU A 573 -16.46 41.24 -20.88
C LEU A 573 -15.28 42.22 -21.01
N LEU A 574 -14.05 41.73 -20.90
CA LEU A 574 -12.84 42.57 -21.01
C LEU A 574 -12.55 42.96 -22.47
N SER A 575 -12.90 42.10 -23.42
CA SER A 575 -12.75 42.36 -24.87
C SER A 575 -13.78 43.36 -25.40
N THR A 576 -14.97 43.42 -24.79
CA THR A 576 -16.02 44.41 -25.13
C THR A 576 -15.76 45.79 -24.49
N ASP A 577 -15.09 45.86 -23.35
CA ASP A 577 -14.70 47.14 -22.74
C ASP A 577 -13.50 47.81 -23.42
N SER A 578 -12.55 47.03 -23.95
CA SER A 578 -11.42 47.57 -24.70
C SER A 578 -11.84 48.20 -26.03
N SER A 579 -12.90 47.70 -26.68
CA SER A 579 -13.48 48.25 -27.91
C SER A 579 -14.36 49.49 -27.67
N ASN A 580 -14.89 49.69 -26.46
CA ASN A 580 -15.59 50.94 -26.08
C ASN A 580 -14.63 52.06 -25.61
N SER A 581 -13.43 51.72 -25.12
CA SER A 581 -12.46 52.70 -24.60
C SER A 581 -11.74 53.53 -25.68
N THR A 582 -11.82 53.12 -26.95
CA THR A 582 -11.32 53.90 -28.10
C THR A 582 -12.34 54.91 -28.64
N GLY A 583 -13.55 55.00 -28.05
CA GLY A 583 -14.65 55.82 -28.57
C GLY A 583 -14.95 57.15 -27.88
N ASN A 584 -14.30 57.52 -26.77
CA ASN A 584 -14.73 58.71 -25.99
C ASN A 584 -13.58 59.56 -25.40
N ARG A 585 -12.66 60.00 -26.26
CA ARG A 585 -11.83 61.21 -26.01
C ARG A 585 -12.18 62.31 -27.01
N SER A 586 -13.40 62.81 -26.93
CA SER A 586 -13.76 64.14 -27.41
C SER A 586 -14.85 64.72 -26.50
N ASN A 587 -14.67 66.00 -26.13
CA ASN A 587 -15.51 66.83 -25.26
C ASN A 587 -15.29 66.59 -23.75
N SER A 588 -15.09 67.57 -22.88
CA SER A 588 -15.04 69.03 -22.98
C SER A 588 -14.78 69.59 -21.57
N CYS A 589 -13.98 70.67 -21.48
CA CYS A 589 -13.74 71.58 -20.35
C CYS A 589 -12.98 71.05 -19.14
#